data_AF-A0A0N0ARU5-F1
#
_entry.id   AF-A0A0N0ARU5-F1
#
_cell.length_a   1.000
_cell.length_b   1.000
_cell.length_c   1.000
_cell.angle_alpha   90.00
_cell.angle_beta   90.00
_cell.angle_gamma   90.00
#
_symmetry.space_group_name_H-M   'P 1'
#
loop_
_entity.id
_entity.type
_entity.pdbx_description
1 polymer ?
#
loop_
_entity_poly.entity_id
_entity_poly.type
_entity_poly.pdbx_seq_one_letter_code
_entity_poly.pdbx_strand_id
1 'polypeptide(L)'
;MQVDGVEPALHRLTGTGENLAATWRDGQSGLVAGEAGIGADPLGQAFRAVYDADAAKVRQVADLVPELLLADGRTGHDAVVDYLAADVRSRGAFPGGG
;
A
#
# COMPACT_ATOMS: atom_id res chain seq x y z
N MET A 1 -1.70 -20.83 16.76
CA MET A 1 -1.40 -20.08 15.54
C MET A 1 0.11 -20.12 15.33
N GLN A 2 0.59 -20.54 14.16
CA GLN A 2 2.05 -20.54 13.88
C GLN A 2 2.42 -19.12 13.43
N VAL A 3 2.65 -18.25 14.41
CA VAL A 3 2.92 -16.81 14.23
C VAL A 3 4.10 -16.58 13.28
N ASP A 4 5.09 -17.47 13.32
CA ASP A 4 6.30 -17.45 12.49
C ASP A 4 6.02 -17.46 10.97
N GLY A 5 4.87 -18.00 10.54
CA GLY A 5 4.50 -18.05 9.13
C GLY A 5 3.84 -16.76 8.61
N VAL A 6 3.30 -15.93 9.51
CA VAL A 6 2.54 -14.73 9.15
C VAL A 6 3.45 -13.52 8.99
N GLU A 7 4.47 -13.41 9.84
CA GLU A 7 5.42 -12.29 9.85
C GLU A 7 6.10 -12.05 8.48
N PRO A 8 6.59 -13.09 7.76
CA PRO A 8 7.17 -12.88 6.43
C PRO A 8 6.15 -12.39 5.40
N ALA A 9 4.87 -12.76 5.54
CA ALA A 9 3.81 -12.31 4.64
C ALA A 9 3.47 -10.83 4.87
N LEU A 10 3.41 -10.40 6.13
CA LEU A 10 3.20 -9.00 6.52
C LEU A 10 4.35 -8.11 6.05
N HIS A 11 5.59 -8.57 6.22
CA HIS A 11 6.75 -7.84 5.71
C HIS A 11 6.71 -7.67 4.18
N ARG A 12 6.28 -8.71 3.44
CA ARG A 12 6.07 -8.62 2.00
C ARG A 12 4.96 -7.65 1.60
N LEU A 13 3.86 -7.58 2.36
CA LEU A 13 2.80 -6.61 2.12
C LEU A 13 3.32 -5.18 2.25
N THR A 14 4.00 -4.88 3.37
CA THR A 14 4.61 -3.57 3.61
C THR A 14 5.62 -3.22 2.51
N GLY A 15 6.57 -4.11 2.22
CA GLY A 15 7.58 -3.86 1.18
C GLY A 15 6.97 -3.67 -0.22
N THR A 16 5.87 -4.38 -0.52
CA THR A 16 5.12 -4.18 -1.77
C THR A 16 4.47 -2.81 -1.82
N GLY A 17 3.84 -2.38 -0.72
CA GLY A 17 3.29 -1.04 -0.57
C GLY A 17 4.34 0.06 -0.77
N GLU A 18 5.51 -0.08 -0.14
CA GLU A 18 6.63 0.88 -0.30
C GLU A 18 7.12 0.96 -1.74
N ASN A 19 7.30 -0.19 -2.40
CA ASN A 19 7.75 -0.25 -3.79
C ASN A 19 6.72 0.38 -4.74
N LEU A 20 5.43 0.09 -4.55
CA LEU A 20 4.37 0.70 -5.34
C LEU A 20 4.32 2.22 -5.12
N ALA A 21 4.43 2.70 -3.89
CA ALA A 21 4.44 4.13 -3.59
C ALA A 21 5.65 4.86 -4.22
N ALA A 22 6.83 4.23 -4.22
CA ALA A 22 8.01 4.78 -4.89
C ALA A 22 7.82 4.82 -6.41
N THR A 23 7.47 3.68 -7.00
CA THR A 23 7.25 3.56 -8.46
C THR A 23 6.18 4.51 -8.95
N TRP A 24 5.10 4.69 -8.18
CA TRP A 24 4.00 5.58 -8.54
C TRP A 24 4.44 7.05 -8.53
N ARG A 25 5.18 7.50 -7.51
CA ARG A 25 5.73 8.87 -7.47
C ARG A 25 6.65 9.16 -8.65
N ASP A 26 7.50 8.19 -9.01
CA ASP A 26 8.37 8.32 -10.19
C ASP A 26 7.54 8.40 -11.47
N GLY A 27 6.53 7.53 -11.62
CA GLY A 27 5.61 7.52 -12.74
C GLY A 27 4.78 8.80 -12.89
N GLN A 28 4.35 9.42 -11.79
CA GLN A 28 3.62 10.69 -11.80
C GLN A 28 4.43 11.80 -12.48
N SER A 29 5.74 11.87 -12.21
CA SER A 29 6.60 12.86 -12.86
C SER A 29 6.64 12.70 -14.38
N GLY A 30 6.70 11.45 -14.87
CA GLY A 30 6.64 11.12 -16.29
C GLY A 30 5.30 11.44 -16.93
N LEU A 31 4.19 11.19 -16.23
CA LEU A 31 2.84 11.55 -16.68
C LEU A 31 2.69 13.05 -16.85
N VAL A 32 3.09 13.84 -15.85
CA VAL A 32 3.02 15.31 -15.91
C VAL A 32 3.86 15.86 -17.07
N ALA A 33 5.05 15.32 -17.29
CA ALA A 33 5.90 15.70 -18.42
C ALA A 33 5.25 15.37 -19.78
N GLY A 34 4.61 14.20 -19.90
CA GLY A 34 3.87 13.80 -21.10
C GLY A 34 2.63 14.66 -21.35
N GLU A 35 1.88 14.98 -20.30
CA GLU A 35 0.68 15.82 -20.37
C GLU A 35 0.98 17.28 -20.75
N ALA A 36 2.16 17.78 -20.36
CA ALA A 36 2.64 19.09 -20.80
C ALA A 36 2.86 19.15 -22.33
N GLY A 37 3.10 18.00 -22.97
CA GLY A 37 3.20 17.87 -24.42
C GLY A 37 1.87 17.85 -25.16
N ILE A 38 0.74 17.71 -24.45
CA ILE A 38 -0.59 17.76 -25.07
C ILE A 38 -0.91 19.20 -25.44
N GLY A 39 -0.97 19.48 -26.75
CA GLY A 39 -1.25 20.80 -27.30
C GLY A 39 -2.55 21.42 -26.78
N ALA A 40 -2.64 22.74 -26.89
CA ALA A 40 -3.87 23.51 -26.62
C ALA A 40 -4.79 23.62 -27.86
N ASP A 41 -4.39 22.99 -28.96
CA ASP A 41 -5.14 22.96 -30.22
C ASP A 41 -6.40 22.09 -30.09
N PRO A 42 -7.34 22.16 -31.07
CA PRO A 42 -8.59 21.40 -30.99
C PRO A 42 -8.39 19.89 -30.84
N LEU A 43 -7.30 19.34 -31.39
CA LEU A 43 -6.95 17.93 -31.23
C LEU A 43 -6.52 17.61 -29.80
N GLY A 44 -5.66 18.43 -29.19
CA GLY A 44 -5.26 18.28 -27.80
C GLY A 44 -6.43 18.46 -26.82
N GLN A 45 -7.37 19.37 -27.10
CA GLN A 45 -8.59 19.52 -26.31
C GLN A 45 -9.50 18.29 -26.41
N ALA A 46 -9.69 17.75 -27.61
CA ALA A 46 -10.47 16.53 -27.82
C ALA A 46 -9.85 15.32 -27.11
N PHE A 47 -8.52 15.22 -27.10
CA PHE A 47 -7.80 14.20 -26.34
C PHE A 47 -8.06 14.32 -24.83
N ARG A 48 -7.86 15.51 -24.25
CA ARG A 48 -8.10 15.77 -22.82
C ARG A 48 -9.52 15.43 -22.39
N ALA A 49 -10.51 15.75 -23.23
CA ALA A 49 -11.91 15.46 -22.95
C ALA A 49 -12.20 13.97 -22.71
N VAL A 50 -11.40 13.06 -23.30
CA VAL A 50 -11.50 11.62 -23.08
C VAL A 50 -10.54 11.18 -21.97
N TYR A 51 -9.31 11.66 -22.01
CA TYR A 51 -8.22 11.19 -21.16
C TYR A 51 -8.39 11.60 -19.68
N ASP A 52 -8.82 12.83 -19.40
CA ASP A 52 -8.76 13.40 -18.04
C ASP A 52 -9.62 12.60 -17.03
N ALA A 53 -10.79 12.12 -17.46
CA ALA A 53 -11.70 11.38 -16.59
C ALA A 53 -11.13 10.02 -16.16
N ASP A 54 -10.48 9.30 -17.08
CA ASP A 54 -9.89 8.00 -16.78
C ASP A 54 -8.53 8.16 -16.08
N ALA A 55 -7.75 9.17 -16.46
CA ALA A 55 -6.51 9.51 -15.77
C ALA A 55 -6.75 9.86 -14.29
N ALA A 56 -7.82 10.59 -13.98
CA ALA A 56 -8.19 10.92 -12.61
C ALA A 56 -8.51 9.66 -11.77
N LYS A 57 -9.27 8.70 -12.32
CA LYS A 57 -9.58 7.44 -11.63
C LYS A 57 -8.33 6.61 -11.36
N VAL A 58 -7.45 6.49 -12.37
CA VAL A 58 -6.20 5.74 -12.23
C VAL A 58 -5.33 6.36 -11.14
N ARG A 59 -5.19 7.69 -11.13
CA ARG A 59 -4.43 8.41 -10.10
C ARG A 59 -4.98 8.16 -8.71
N GLN A 60 -6.28 8.30 -8.54
CA GLN A 60 -6.94 8.06 -7.26
C GLN A 60 -6.64 6.65 -6.72
N VAL A 61 -6.73 5.62 -7.56
CA VAL A 61 -6.43 4.24 -7.13
C VAL A 61 -4.95 4.06 -6.83
N ALA A 62 -4.07 4.59 -7.68
CA ALA A 62 -2.62 4.47 -7.52
C ALA A 62 -2.09 5.24 -6.30
N ASP A 63 -2.76 6.32 -5.87
CA ASP A 63 -2.47 7.02 -4.62
C ASP A 63 -2.90 6.17 -3.39
N LEU A 64 -4.02 5.45 -3.48
CA LEU A 64 -4.61 4.72 -2.34
C LEU A 64 -4.02 3.33 -2.10
N VAL A 65 -3.82 2.54 -3.16
CA VAL A 65 -3.43 1.12 -3.03
C VAL A 65 -2.12 0.93 -2.24
N PRO A 66 -1.05 1.72 -2.45
CA PRO A 66 0.17 1.59 -1.66
C PRO A 66 -0.09 1.81 -0.16
N GLU A 67 -0.90 2.81 0.20
CA GLU A 67 -1.23 3.11 1.60
C GLU A 67 -2.02 1.99 2.26
N LEU A 68 -2.97 1.37 1.53
CA LEU A 68 -3.74 0.24 2.04
C LEU A 68 -2.84 -0.96 2.37
N LEU A 69 -1.89 -1.30 1.49
CA LEU A 69 -0.96 -2.40 1.71
C LEU A 69 -0.02 -2.14 2.90
N LEU A 70 0.43 -0.89 3.05
CA LEU A 70 1.24 -0.47 4.21
C LEU A 70 0.44 -0.57 5.51
N ALA A 71 -0.81 -0.12 5.51
CA ALA A 71 -1.69 -0.16 6.67
C ALA A 71 -2.01 -1.60 7.08
N ASP A 72 -2.32 -2.47 6.13
CA ASP A 72 -2.59 -3.89 6.38
C ASP A 72 -1.36 -4.62 6.94
N GLY A 73 -0.19 -4.39 6.35
CA GLY A 73 1.07 -4.96 6.83
C GLY A 73 1.41 -4.55 8.27
N ARG A 74 1.24 -3.26 8.60
CA ARG A 74 1.44 -2.74 9.97
C ARG A 74 0.43 -3.27 10.96
N THR A 75 -0.86 -3.21 10.61
CA THR A 75 -1.95 -3.70 11.47
C THR A 75 -1.79 -5.18 11.78
N GLY A 76 -1.41 -5.98 10.79
CA GLY A 76 -1.15 -7.40 11.00
C GLY A 76 0.07 -7.66 11.91
N HIS A 77 1.13 -6.85 11.79
CA HIS A 77 2.31 -6.95 12.66
C HIS A 77 1.95 -6.64 14.11
N ASP A 78 1.23 -5.54 14.33
CA ASP A 78 0.76 -5.14 15.66
C ASP A 78 -0.10 -6.24 16.30
N ALA A 79 -1.00 -6.85 15.53
CA ALA A 79 -1.81 -7.98 16.00
C ALA A 79 -0.98 -9.22 16.39
N VAL A 80 0.11 -9.49 15.65
CA VAL A 80 1.05 -10.57 15.97
C VAL A 80 1.77 -10.27 17.29
N VAL A 81 2.27 -9.04 17.46
CA VAL A 81 2.94 -8.60 18.70
C VAL A 81 2.00 -8.71 19.90
N ASP A 82 0.76 -8.23 19.76
CA ASP A 82 -0.26 -8.29 20.81
C ASP A 82 -0.60 -9.73 21.20
N TYR A 83 -0.72 -10.63 20.21
CA TYR A 83 -0.95 -12.05 20.45
C TYR A 83 0.19 -12.68 21.26
N LEU A 84 1.45 -12.43 20.87
CA LEU A 84 2.62 -12.96 21.58
C LEU A 84 2.70 -12.42 23.00
N ALA A 85 2.41 -11.12 23.20
CA ALA A 85 2.35 -10.53 24.52
C ALA A 85 1.24 -11.13 25.40
N ALA A 86 0.09 -11.48 24.81
CA ALA A 86 -1.00 -12.16 25.51
C ALA A 86 -0.62 -13.60 25.90
N ASP A 87 0.06 -14.34 25.03
CA ASP A 87 0.56 -15.70 25.31
C ASP A 87 1.61 -15.73 26.43
N VAL A 88 2.54 -14.76 26.44
CA VAL A 88 3.52 -14.63 27.54
C VAL A 88 2.81 -14.33 28.88
N ARG A 89 1.85 -13.40 28.88
CA ARG A 89 1.08 -13.03 30.08
C ARG A 89 0.27 -14.22 30.62
N SER A 90 -0.36 -15.00 29.75
CA SER A 90 -1.17 -16.15 30.16
C SER A 90 -0.30 -17.25 30.80
N ARG A 91 0.87 -17.54 30.23
CA ARG A 91 1.83 -18.50 30.80
C ARG A 91 2.35 -18.06 32.17
N GLY A 92 2.62 -16.76 32.35
CA GLY A 92 3.04 -16.20 33.63
C GLY A 92 1.95 -16.24 34.73
N ALA A 93 0.68 -16.26 34.34
CA ALA A 93 -0.46 -16.31 35.25
C ALA A 93 -0.79 -17.73 35.77
N PHE A 94 -0.20 -18.78 35.19
CA PHE A 94 -0.39 -20.18 35.61
C PHE A 94 0.93 -20.84 36.04
N PRO A 95 1.40 -20.62 37.28
CA PRO A 95 2.57 -21.33 37.82
C PRO A 95 2.12 -22.69 38.36
N GLY A 96 1.92 -23.71 37.51
CA GLY A 96 1.55 -25.04 38.02
C GLY A 96 1.06 -26.10 37.03
N GLY A 97 1.47 -26.08 35.77
CA GLY A 97 1.09 -27.12 34.79
C GLY A 97 2.29 -27.66 34.03
N GLY A 98 3.07 -28.53 34.67
CA GLY A 98 4.24 -29.22 34.10
C GLY A 98 5.30 -29.50 35.15
#